data_AF-A0A9X5BFJ0-F1
#
_entry.id   AF-A0A9X5BFJ0-F1
#
_cell.length_a   1.000
_cell.length_b   1.000
_cell.length_c   1.000
_cell.angle_alpha   90.00
_cell.angle_beta   90.00
_cell.angle_gamma   90.00
#
_symmetry.space_group_name_H-M   'P 1'
#
loop_
_entity.id
_entity.type
_entity.pdbx_description
1 polymer ?
#
loop_
_entity_poly.entity_id
_entity_poly.type
_entity_poly.pdbx_seq_one_letter_code
_entity_poly.pdbx_strand_id
1 'polypeptide(L)' 'MMNDGYANLPLGFGMELVADDRGKRRYESLSEAEKEEIILRCKDAKSNDEVAKIVNSVSSPGEIEGLLAEQNIG' A
#
# COMPACT_ATOMS: atom_id res chain seq x y z
N MET A 1 -15.19 2.56 15.97
CA MET A 1 -15.35 2.01 14.61
C MET A 1 -13.94 1.70 14.12
N MET A 2 -13.58 0.42 14.03
CA MET A 2 -12.29 0.03 13.41
C MET A 2 -12.47 0.18 11.91
N ASN A 3 -11.69 1.08 11.32
CA ASN A 3 -11.74 1.48 9.92
C ASN A 3 -11.62 0.22 9.01
N ASP A 4 -12.67 -0.11 8.27
CA ASP A 4 -12.75 -1.25 7.34
C ASP A 4 -11.74 -1.18 6.17
N GLY A 5 -10.91 -0.13 6.10
CA GLY A 5 -9.85 0.01 5.10
C GLY A 5 -8.69 -0.99 5.23
N TYR A 6 -8.57 -1.70 6.37
CA TYR A 6 -7.52 -2.69 6.60
C TYR A 6 -7.99 -4.14 6.47
N ALA A 7 -9.31 -4.39 6.48
CA ALA A 7 -9.87 -5.74 6.42
C ALA A 7 -9.73 -6.38 5.02
N ASN A 8 -9.62 -5.55 3.97
CA ASN A 8 -9.37 -5.97 2.59
C ASN A 8 -7.88 -5.96 2.21
N LEU A 9 -7.01 -5.57 3.14
CA LEU A 9 -5.57 -5.66 2.92
C LEU A 9 -5.14 -7.12 3.08
N PRO A 10 -4.20 -7.61 2.26
CA PRO A 10 -3.56 -8.88 2.55
C PRO A 10 -3.06 -8.89 3.99
N LEU A 11 -3.28 -9.98 4.72
CA LEU A 11 -2.98 -10.06 6.16
C LEU A 11 -1.55 -9.61 6.50
N GLY A 12 -0.57 -9.86 5.61
CA GLY A 12 0.80 -9.37 5.76
C GLY A 12 0.93 -7.84 5.63
N PHE A 13 0.26 -7.26 4.63
CA PHE A 13 0.26 -5.82 4.38
C PHE A 13 -0.42 -5.05 5.51
N GLY A 14 -1.60 -5.52 5.97
CA GLY A 14 -2.34 -4.88 7.04
C GLY A 14 -1.56 -4.86 8.36
N MET A 15 -0.83 -5.94 8.68
CA MET A 15 -0.02 -6.01 9.91
C MET A 15 1.26 -5.17 9.83
N GLU A 16 2.00 -5.20 8.71
CA GLU A 16 3.20 -4.36 8.54
C GLU A 16 2.85 -2.86 8.52
N LEU A 17 1.75 -2.49 7.86
CA LEU A 17 1.30 -1.10 7.82
C LEU A 17 0.83 -0.62 9.19
N VAL A 18 0.19 -1.47 9.99
CA VAL A 18 -0.18 -1.15 11.38
C VAL A 18 1.04 -1.08 12.30
N ALA A 19 2.11 -1.83 12.00
CA ALA A 19 3.37 -1.80 12.75
C ALA A 19 4.27 -0.60 12.38
N ASP A 20 4.05 0.05 11.23
CA ASP A 20 4.74 1.26 10.81
C ASP A 20 3.83 2.49 10.81
N ASP A 21 3.93 3.30 11.88
CA ASP A 21 3.17 4.55 12.02
C ASP A 21 3.38 5.54 10.87
N ARG A 22 4.53 5.50 10.19
CA ARG A 22 4.81 6.38 9.03
C ARG A 22 4.07 5.90 7.79
N GLY A 23 4.23 4.62 7.45
CA GLY A 23 3.45 3.97 6.39
C GLY A 23 1.95 4.14 6.59
N LYS A 24 1.47 3.96 7.82
CA LYS A 24 0.06 4.14 8.17
C LYS A 24 -0.45 5.55 7.90
N ARG A 25 0.22 6.58 8.41
CA ARG A 25 -0.19 7.99 8.19
C ARG A 25 -0.16 8.35 6.71
N ARG A 26 0.81 7.81 5.97
CA ARG A 26 0.92 8.06 4.54
C ARG A 26 -0.19 7.37 3.78
N TYR A 27 -0.43 6.09 4.06
CA TYR A 27 -1.56 5.36 3.50
C TYR A 27 -2.89 6.05 3.81
N GLU A 28 -3.11 6.54 5.04
CA GLU A 28 -4.31 7.29 5.39
C GLU A 28 -4.47 8.59 4.58
N SER A 29 -3.35 9.26 4.26
CA SER A 29 -3.32 10.50 3.46
C SER A 29 -3.57 10.30 1.96
N LEU A 30 -3.49 9.07 1.46
CA LEU A 30 -3.81 8.73 0.07
C LEU A 30 -5.32 8.84 -0.20
N SER A 31 -5.65 9.16 -1.44
CA SER A 31 -7.02 9.09 -1.95
C SER A 31 -7.54 7.64 -1.96
N GLU A 32 -8.85 7.47 -2.04
CA GLU A 32 -9.47 6.14 -2.16
C GLU A 32 -8.98 5.39 -3.41
N ALA A 33 -8.73 6.10 -4.52
CA ALA A 33 -8.22 5.51 -5.75
C ALA A 33 -6.78 4.97 -5.60
N GLU A 34 -5.90 5.72 -4.94
CA GLU A 34 -4.52 5.29 -4.67
C GLU A 34 -4.48 4.09 -3.70
N LYS A 35 -5.37 4.09 -2.70
CA LYS A 35 -5.54 2.94 -1.78
C LYS A 35 -6.00 1.68 -2.52
N GLU A 36 -6.99 1.82 -3.40
CA GLU A 36 -7.49 0.74 -4.25
C GLU A 36 -6.37 0.20 -5.16
N GLU A 37 -5.53 1.06 -5.72
CA GLU A 37 -4.39 0.66 -6.56
C GLU A 37 -3.37 -0.18 -5.77
N ILE A 38 -3.02 0.26 -4.56
CA ILE A 38 -2.11 -0.50 -3.68
C ILE A 38 -2.69 -1.87 -3.37
N ILE A 39 -4.00 -1.96 -3.09
CA ILE A 39 -4.69 -3.23 -2.88
C ILE A 39 -4.62 -4.12 -4.13
N LEU A 40 -4.83 -3.56 -5.32
CA LEU A 40 -4.76 -4.30 -6.58
C LEU A 40 -3.35 -4.84 -6.85
N ARG A 41 -2.31 -4.03 -6.63
CA ARG A 41 -0.90 -4.48 -6.76
C ARG A 41 -0.57 -5.57 -5.77
N CYS A 42 -1.04 -5.45 -4.53
CA CYS A 42 -0.89 -6.51 -3.52
C CYS A 42 -1.61 -7.82 -3.89
N LYS A 43 -2.72 -7.74 -4.64
CA LYS A 43 -3.42 -8.93 -5.17
C LYS A 43 -2.71 -9.54 -6.38
N ASP A 44 -2.06 -8.72 -7.20
CA ASP A 44 -1.30 -9.18 -8.37
C ASP A 44 0.08 -9.73 -8.01
N ALA A 45 0.63 -9.30 -6.86
CA ALA A 45 1.87 -9.83 -6.30
C ALA A 45 1.81 -11.35 -6.17
N LYS A 46 2.81 -12.03 -6.74
CA LYS A 46 2.86 -13.51 -6.78
C LYS A 46 3.63 -14.09 -5.62
N SER A 47 4.21 -13.23 -4.78
CA SER A 47 5.06 -13.62 -3.66
C SER A 47 4.94 -12.66 -2.47
N ASN A 48 5.22 -13.16 -1.27
CA ASN A 48 5.25 -12.33 -0.06
C ASN A 48 6.33 -11.23 -0.14
N ASP A 49 7.45 -11.47 -0.81
CA ASP A 49 8.50 -10.46 -1.00
C ASP A 49 8.03 -9.29 -1.87
N GLU A 50 7.18 -9.56 -2.88
CA GLU A 50 6.58 -8.50 -3.69
C GLU A 50 5.58 -7.68 -2.89
N VAL A 51 4.75 -8.33 -2.06
CA VAL A 51 3.84 -7.64 -1.14
C VAL A 51 4.64 -6.75 -0.17
N ALA A 52 5.73 -7.27 0.43
CA ALA A 52 6.58 -6.51 1.34
C ALA A 52 7.22 -5.29 0.65
N LYS A 53 7.63 -5.41 -0.62
CA LYS A 53 8.13 -4.26 -1.41
C LYS A 53 7.06 -3.20 -1.62
N ILE A 54 5.82 -3.61 -1.91
CA ILE A 54 4.70 -2.68 -2.06
C ILE A 54 4.44 -1.97 -0.73
N VAL A 55 4.38 -2.68 0.40
CA VAL A 55 4.23 -2.05 1.73
C VAL A 55 5.37 -1.05 2.00
N ASN A 56 6.61 -1.47 1.77
CA ASN A 56 7.77 -0.65 2.03
C ASN A 56 7.78 0.61 1.15
N SER A 57 7.33 0.50 -0.11
CA SER A 57 7.14 1.65 -0.97
C SER A 57 6.15 2.66 -0.39
N VAL A 58 5.08 2.21 0.28
CA VAL A 58 4.10 3.09 0.95
C VAL A 58 4.73 3.85 2.13
N SER A 59 5.66 3.22 2.83
CA SER A 59 6.42 3.81 3.93
C SER A 59 7.50 4.79 3.47
N SER A 60 8.00 4.62 2.23
CA SER A 60 9.05 5.44 1.61
C SER A 60 8.47 6.54 0.71
N PRO A 61 8.65 7.84 1.06
CA PRO A 61 8.02 8.95 0.35
C PRO A 61 8.19 9.00 -1.16
N GLY A 62 9.39 8.65 -1.66
CA GLY A 62 9.71 8.70 -3.10
C GLY A 62 9.43 7.39 -3.83
N GLU A 63 9.28 6.28 -3.11
CA GLU A 63 9.00 4.98 -3.73
C GLU A 63 7.51 4.81 -4.02
N ILE A 64 6.63 5.34 -3.15
CA ILE A 64 5.18 5.32 -3.42
C ILE A 64 4.81 6.15 -4.63
N GLU A 65 5.49 7.27 -4.86
CA GLU A 65 5.21 8.16 -5.98
C GLU A 65 5.66 7.50 -7.29
N GLY A 66 6.81 6.79 -7.29
CA GLY A 66 7.21 5.95 -8.42
C GLY A 66 6.24 4.80 -8.66
N LEU A 67 5.79 4.12 -7.59
CA LEU A 67 4.80 3.06 -7.65
C LEU A 67 3.51 3.57 -8.32
N LEU A 68 2.97 4.72 -7.91
CA LEU A 68 1.72 5.27 -8.46
C LEU A 68 1.93 5.96 -9.84
N ALA A 69 3.12 6.49 -10.12
CA ALA A 69 3.43 7.19 -11.38
C ALA A 69 3.70 6.25 -12.56
N GLU A 70 4.05 4.98 -12.33
CA GLU A 70 4.25 3.96 -13.37
C GLU A 70 3.04 3.77 -14.31
N GLN A 71 1.86 4.30 -13.96
CA GLN A 71 0.63 4.22 -14.74
C GLN A 71 0.31 5.52 -15.54
N ASN A 72 1.10 6.59 -15.41
CA ASN A 72 0.84 7.86 -16.12
C ASN A 72 1.69 8.04 -17.40
N ILE A 73 2.25 6.96 -17.94
CA ILE A 73 2.91 6.99 -19.25
C ILE A 73 1.93 6.44 -20.28
N GLY A 74 0.99 7.30 -20.67
CA GLY A 74 0.22 7.16 -21.91
C GLY A 74 1.01 7.63 -23.12
#